data_AF-A0A7J0CTF7-F1
#
_entry.id   AF-A0A7J0CTF7-F1
#
_cell.length_a   1.000
_cell.length_b   1.000
_cell.length_c   1.000
_cell.angle_alpha   90.00
_cell.angle_beta   90.00
_cell.angle_gamma   90.00
#
_symmetry.space_group_name_H-M   'P 1'
#
loop_
_entity.id
_entity.type
_entity.pdbx_description
1 polymer ?
#
loop_
_entity_poly.entity_id
_entity_poly.type
_entity_poly.pdbx_seq_one_letter_code
_entity_poly.pdbx_strand_id
1 'polypeptide(L)'
;MAEFFTTPMAAPAPVAAPMQESALRESALSDGPGSLAAAVLTDDNRLIVIVVAVVAVAALVVARLLVRQVLAAGEGTERMKEIAAAVQEGANAYLARQLRTVGVFAVIVFFLLLLLPADNWSQRAGRSLFFLVGALFSAATGYIGMRLAVRSNVRVAAAAREATPGEGEPEKDLTTVSHRAMKIAFRTGGVVGMITVGLGLLGASCVVLVYAADAPKVLEGFGLGAALIAMFMRVGGGIFTKAADVGADLVGKVEQGIPEDDPRNAATIADNVGDNVGDCAGMAADLFESYAVTLVAALILGMAAFGDSGLAFP
;
A
#
# COMPACT_ATOMS: atom_id res chain seq x y z
N MET A 1 -12.70 41.11 65.54
CA MET A 1 -13.36 40.01 66.27
C MET A 1 -13.49 38.87 65.27
N ALA A 2 -12.49 38.01 65.09
CA ALA A 2 -11.97 37.02 66.05
C ALA A 2 -12.95 35.85 66.23
N GLU A 3 -12.37 34.65 66.28
CA GLU A 3 -12.98 33.32 66.44
C GLU A 3 -13.54 32.63 65.20
N PHE A 4 -12.68 31.88 64.49
CA PHE A 4 -12.97 30.50 64.10
C PHE A 4 -11.63 29.76 63.85
N PHE A 5 -10.93 29.45 64.95
CA PHE A 5 -9.84 28.48 64.99
C PHE A 5 -10.11 27.59 66.21
N THR A 6 -10.33 26.29 65.99
CA THR A 6 -9.95 25.15 66.87
C THR A 6 -10.70 23.90 66.44
N THR A 7 -10.07 23.07 65.60
CA THR A 7 -10.27 21.61 65.63
C THR A 7 -8.89 20.94 65.58
N PRO A 8 -8.65 19.90 66.39
CA PRO A 8 -7.33 19.28 66.50
C PRO A 8 -7.06 18.34 65.32
N MET A 9 -5.81 18.32 64.84
CA MET A 9 -5.32 17.31 63.91
C MET A 9 -5.39 15.91 64.54
N ALA A 10 -6.14 15.00 63.92
CA ALA A 10 -6.07 13.58 64.21
C ALA A 10 -4.75 12.99 63.67
N ALA A 11 -4.10 12.15 64.46
CA ALA A 11 -2.87 11.45 64.07
C ALA A 11 -3.11 10.48 62.89
N PRO A 12 -2.12 10.28 61.99
CA PRO A 12 -2.26 9.30 60.92
C PRO A 12 -2.32 7.87 61.47
N ALA A 13 -3.20 7.06 60.88
CA ALA A 13 -3.33 5.64 61.18
C ALA A 13 -2.01 4.88 60.87
N PRO A 14 -1.69 3.80 61.61
CA PRO A 14 -0.48 3.03 61.37
C PRO A 14 -0.54 2.34 59.99
N VAL A 15 0.56 2.42 59.26
CA VAL A 15 0.79 1.70 58.01
C VAL A 15 0.75 0.19 58.30
N ALA A 16 -0.19 -0.52 57.69
CA ALA A 16 -0.28 -1.96 57.77
C ALA A 16 0.99 -2.60 57.16
N ALA A 17 1.56 -3.57 57.88
CA ALA A 17 2.73 -4.33 57.46
C ALA A 17 2.45 -5.17 56.19
N PRO A 18 3.48 -5.46 55.37
CA PRO A 18 3.30 -6.14 54.08
C PRO A 18 3.13 -7.64 54.30
N MET A 19 1.89 -8.14 54.31
CA MET A 19 1.59 -9.57 54.40
C MET A 19 0.67 -10.06 53.27
N GLN A 20 0.81 -9.49 52.08
CA GLN A 20 0.07 -9.94 50.88
C GLN A 20 0.88 -9.90 49.58
N GLU A 21 2.18 -9.63 49.66
CA GLU A 21 3.06 -9.56 48.48
C GLU A 21 3.78 -10.90 48.19
N SER A 22 3.92 -11.78 49.19
CA SER A 22 4.59 -13.09 49.02
C SER A 22 3.70 -14.12 48.33
N ALA A 23 2.40 -14.15 48.62
CA ALA A 23 1.46 -15.09 47.98
C ALA A 23 1.21 -14.77 46.49
N LEU A 24 1.25 -13.48 46.12
CA LEU A 24 1.19 -13.04 44.73
C LEU A 24 2.51 -13.30 43.98
N ARG A 25 3.66 -13.27 44.68
CA ARG A 25 4.96 -13.63 44.10
C ARG A 25 5.14 -15.13 43.89
N GLU A 26 4.63 -15.99 44.79
CA GLU A 26 4.69 -17.44 44.59
C GLU A 26 3.76 -17.92 43.47
N SER A 27 2.59 -17.30 43.29
CA SER A 27 1.73 -17.57 42.13
C SER A 27 2.34 -17.13 40.80
N ALA A 28 3.19 -16.09 40.79
CA ALA A 28 3.85 -15.59 39.59
C ALA A 28 5.15 -16.35 39.24
N LEU A 29 5.63 -17.23 40.13
CA LEU A 29 6.86 -18.00 39.96
C LEU A 29 6.63 -19.50 39.74
N SER A 30 5.39 -20.00 39.85
CA SER A 30 5.05 -21.41 39.61
C SER A 30 4.64 -21.71 38.16
N ASP A 31 4.35 -20.70 37.36
CA ASP A 31 4.21 -20.87 35.92
C ASP A 31 5.61 -20.76 35.31
N GLY A 32 6.27 -21.91 35.14
CA GLY A 32 7.44 -22.02 34.28
C GLY A 32 7.13 -21.39 32.90
N PRO A 33 8.15 -21.04 32.08
CA PRO A 33 7.91 -20.35 30.83
C PRO A 33 6.87 -21.14 30.05
N GLY A 34 5.65 -20.60 30.04
CA GLY A 34 4.55 -21.15 29.29
C GLY A 34 5.07 -21.15 27.88
N SER A 35 5.42 -22.33 27.38
CA SER A 35 5.54 -22.55 25.95
C SER A 35 4.31 -21.84 25.41
N LEU A 36 4.50 -20.80 24.58
CA LEU A 36 3.44 -20.25 23.76
C LEU A 36 2.83 -21.48 23.10
N ALA A 37 1.74 -21.99 23.69
CA ALA A 37 1.19 -23.29 23.35
C ALA A 37 0.93 -23.17 21.87
N ALA A 38 1.62 -24.00 21.08
CA ALA A 38 1.75 -23.82 19.64
C ALA A 38 0.39 -23.44 19.07
N ALA A 39 0.20 -22.16 18.75
CA ALA A 39 -1.08 -21.61 18.35
C ALA A 39 -1.57 -22.45 17.16
N VAL A 40 -2.62 -23.24 17.39
CA VAL A 40 -3.17 -24.13 16.37
C VAL A 40 -4.25 -23.33 15.69
N LEU A 41 -4.21 -23.23 14.35
CA LEU A 41 -5.39 -22.76 13.63
C LEU A 41 -6.54 -23.71 13.98
N THR A 42 -7.47 -23.23 14.81
CA THR A 42 -8.73 -23.91 15.05
C THR A 42 -9.48 -24.04 13.73
N ASP A 43 -10.30 -25.08 13.58
CA ASP A 43 -11.04 -25.34 12.34
C ASP A 43 -11.88 -24.12 11.91
N ASP A 44 -12.42 -23.38 12.88
CA ASP A 44 -13.18 -22.14 12.66
C ASP A 44 -12.30 -20.99 12.15
N ASN A 45 -11.13 -20.75 12.76
CA ASN A 45 -10.20 -19.72 12.30
C ASN A 45 -9.67 -20.04 10.90
N ARG A 46 -9.44 -21.32 10.60
CA ARG A 46 -9.02 -21.77 9.27
C ARG A 46 -10.09 -21.51 8.22
N LEU A 47 -11.35 -21.75 8.55
CA LEU A 47 -12.46 -21.41 7.67
C LEU A 47 -12.53 -19.91 7.39
N ILE A 48 -12.38 -19.07 8.41
CA ILE A 48 -12.37 -17.60 8.25
C ILE A 48 -11.25 -17.16 7.30
N VAL A 49 -10.02 -17.64 7.51
CA VAL A 49 -8.88 -17.28 6.64
C VAL A 49 -9.07 -17.77 5.20
N ILE A 50 -9.71 -18.93 5.00
CA ILE A 50 -10.07 -19.41 3.65
C ILE A 50 -11.10 -18.47 3.01
N VAL A 51 -12.12 -18.03 3.75
CA VAL A 51 -13.10 -17.05 3.26
C VAL A 51 -12.41 -15.74 2.89
N VAL A 52 -11.47 -15.25 3.71
CA VAL A 52 -10.67 -14.06 3.40
C VAL A 52 -9.85 -14.25 2.12
N ALA A 53 -9.23 -15.41 1.94
CA ALA A 53 -8.51 -15.73 0.70
C ALA A 53 -9.43 -15.74 -0.54
N VAL A 54 -10.66 -16.25 -0.41
CA VAL A 54 -11.67 -16.21 -1.47
C VAL A 54 -12.09 -14.77 -1.78
N VAL A 55 -12.29 -13.93 -0.77
CA VAL A 55 -12.59 -12.49 -0.93
C VAL A 55 -11.43 -11.78 -1.62
N ALA A 56 -10.19 -12.10 -1.27
CA ALA A 56 -8.98 -11.56 -1.90
C ALA A 56 -8.94 -11.89 -3.40
N VAL A 57 -9.23 -13.14 -3.77
CA VAL A 57 -9.33 -13.57 -5.17
C VAL A 57 -10.50 -12.86 -5.87
N ALA A 58 -11.65 -12.73 -5.22
CA ALA A 58 -12.79 -11.99 -5.78
C ALA A 58 -12.42 -10.52 -6.05
N ALA A 59 -11.65 -9.88 -5.16
CA ALA A 59 -11.16 -8.52 -5.36
C ALA A 59 -10.28 -8.41 -6.61
N LEU A 60 -9.35 -9.35 -6.83
CA LEU A 60 -8.53 -9.41 -8.05
C LEU A 60 -9.36 -9.65 -9.32
N VAL A 61 -10.44 -10.43 -9.22
CA VAL A 61 -11.38 -10.61 -10.33
C VAL A 61 -12.11 -9.30 -10.65
N VAL A 62 -12.59 -8.58 -9.63
CA VAL A 62 -13.21 -7.25 -9.82
C VAL A 62 -12.21 -6.27 -10.44
N ALA A 63 -10.95 -6.25 -9.98
CA ALA A 63 -9.90 -5.45 -10.61
C ALA A 63 -9.77 -5.75 -12.10
N ARG A 64 -9.75 -7.03 -12.50
CA ARG A 64 -9.71 -7.43 -13.92
C ARG A 64 -10.94 -6.96 -14.70
N LEU A 65 -12.12 -6.99 -14.11
CA LEU A 65 -13.35 -6.49 -14.74
C LEU A 65 -13.28 -4.98 -14.95
N LEU A 66 -12.79 -4.23 -13.96
CA LEU A 66 -12.60 -2.78 -14.05
C LEU A 66 -11.55 -2.42 -15.12
N VAL A 67 -10.42 -3.14 -15.18
CA VAL A 67 -9.42 -2.97 -16.26
C VAL A 67 -10.07 -3.12 -17.63
N ARG A 68 -10.89 -4.16 -17.83
CA ARG A 68 -11.60 -4.36 -19.10
C ARG A 68 -12.52 -3.20 -19.44
N GLN A 69 -13.25 -2.67 -18.46
CA GLN A 69 -14.15 -1.53 -18.66
C GLN A 69 -13.39 -0.24 -18.99
N VAL A 70 -12.23 0.00 -18.37
CA VAL A 70 -11.38 1.15 -18.69
C VAL A 70 -10.80 1.00 -20.09
N LEU A 71 -10.22 -0.15 -20.42
CA LEU A 71 -9.58 -0.37 -21.72
C LEU A 71 -10.56 -0.38 -22.90
N ALA A 72 -11.83 -0.69 -22.65
CA ALA A 72 -12.91 -0.60 -23.65
C ALA A 72 -13.25 0.84 -24.06
N ALA A 73 -12.85 1.85 -23.28
CA ALA A 73 -13.02 3.25 -23.69
C ALA A 73 -12.08 3.60 -24.84
N GLY A 74 -12.55 4.47 -25.75
CA GLY A 74 -11.81 4.90 -26.93
C GLY A 74 -10.61 5.79 -26.59
N GLU A 75 -9.57 5.72 -27.41
CA GLU A 75 -8.29 6.43 -27.22
C GLU A 75 -8.23 7.79 -27.93
N GLY A 76 -9.31 8.22 -28.57
CA GLY A 76 -9.37 9.53 -29.24
C GLY A 76 -8.66 9.56 -30.59
N THR A 77 -7.97 10.66 -30.89
CA THR A 77 -7.34 10.92 -32.19
C THR A 77 -5.96 10.26 -32.30
N GLU A 78 -5.42 10.13 -33.52
CA GLU A 78 -4.06 9.59 -33.72
C GLU A 78 -3.00 10.42 -32.99
N ARG A 79 -3.12 11.75 -32.99
CA ARG A 79 -2.18 12.61 -32.27
C ARG A 79 -2.18 12.38 -30.76
N MET A 80 -3.34 12.08 -30.18
CA MET A 80 -3.45 11.73 -28.76
C MET A 80 -2.75 10.39 -28.46
N LYS A 81 -2.88 9.40 -29.35
CA LYS A 81 -2.21 8.11 -29.22
C LYS A 81 -0.69 8.24 -29.32
N GLU A 82 -0.19 9.08 -30.23
CA GLU A 82 1.25 9.36 -30.36
C GLU A 82 1.84 9.93 -29.07
N ILE A 83 1.18 10.93 -28.47
CA ILE A 83 1.62 11.53 -27.20
C ILE A 83 1.56 10.51 -26.08
N ALA A 84 0.46 9.76 -25.98
CA ALA A 84 0.32 8.71 -24.98
C ALA A 84 1.40 7.61 -25.12
N ALA A 85 1.79 7.27 -26.35
CA ALA A 85 2.87 6.31 -26.60
C ALA A 85 4.23 6.84 -26.10
N ALA A 86 4.54 8.11 -26.32
CA ALA A 86 5.77 8.73 -25.81
C ALA A 86 5.83 8.72 -24.27
N VAL A 87 4.72 9.10 -23.62
CA VAL A 87 4.61 9.02 -22.14
C VAL A 87 4.73 7.57 -21.66
N GLN A 88 4.10 6.63 -22.36
CA GLN A 88 4.19 5.21 -22.04
C GLN A 88 5.61 4.66 -22.17
N GLU A 89 6.34 5.04 -23.20
CA GLU A 89 7.73 4.65 -23.38
C GLU A 89 8.61 5.18 -22.24
N GLY A 90 8.51 6.48 -21.93
CA GLY A 90 9.26 7.11 -20.86
C GLY A 90 8.97 6.48 -19.49
N ALA A 91 7.69 6.26 -19.16
CA ALA A 91 7.29 5.66 -17.90
C ALA A 91 7.79 4.21 -17.75
N ASN A 92 7.70 3.40 -18.81
CA ASN A 92 8.23 2.03 -18.79
C ASN A 92 9.76 2.01 -18.68
N ALA A 93 10.46 2.91 -19.37
CA ALA A 93 11.92 3.01 -19.32
C ALA A 93 12.41 3.37 -17.91
N TYR A 94 11.78 4.38 -17.30
CA TYR A 94 12.06 4.80 -15.93
C TYR A 94 11.84 3.65 -14.93
N LEU A 95 10.66 3.03 -14.96
CA LEU A 95 10.32 1.97 -14.00
C LEU A 95 11.22 0.74 -14.15
N ALA A 96 11.55 0.37 -15.39
CA ALA A 96 12.48 -0.74 -15.66
C ALA A 96 13.87 -0.45 -15.06
N ARG A 97 14.36 0.79 -15.18
CA ARG A 97 15.65 1.19 -14.59
C ARG A 97 15.59 1.18 -13.06
N GLN A 98 14.50 1.68 -12.49
CA GLN A 98 14.28 1.70 -11.04
C GLN A 98 14.21 0.28 -10.47
N LEU A 99 13.35 -0.57 -11.00
CA LEU A 99 13.18 -1.96 -10.56
C LEU A 99 14.45 -2.79 -10.72
N ARG A 100 15.23 -2.60 -11.79
CA ARG A 100 16.53 -3.27 -11.95
C ARG A 100 17.51 -2.88 -10.83
N THR A 101 17.50 -1.62 -10.42
CA THR A 101 18.40 -1.12 -9.36
C THR A 101 17.94 -1.61 -7.99
N VAL A 102 16.66 -1.43 -7.68
CA VAL A 102 16.06 -1.86 -6.41
C VAL A 102 16.09 -3.38 -6.24
N GLY A 103 15.99 -4.14 -7.33
CA GLY A 103 16.12 -5.59 -7.31
C GLY A 103 17.46 -6.08 -6.73
N VAL A 104 18.55 -5.36 -6.97
CA VAL A 104 19.86 -5.67 -6.36
C VAL A 104 19.79 -5.49 -4.84
N PHE A 105 19.20 -4.39 -4.36
CA PHE A 105 19.00 -4.15 -2.93
C PHE A 105 18.09 -5.21 -2.30
N ALA A 106 17.01 -5.61 -2.97
CA ALA A 106 16.12 -6.65 -2.48
C ALA A 106 16.85 -7.99 -2.31
N VAL A 107 17.72 -8.38 -3.25
CA VAL A 107 18.54 -9.59 -3.13
C VAL A 107 19.51 -9.50 -1.95
N ILE A 108 20.15 -8.35 -1.75
CA ILE A 108 21.05 -8.14 -0.60
C ILE A 108 20.28 -8.28 0.71
N VAL A 109 19.14 -7.59 0.85
CA VAL A 109 18.31 -7.64 2.07
C VAL A 109 17.77 -9.04 2.32
N PHE A 110 17.40 -9.79 1.28
CA PHE A 110 17.00 -11.19 1.39
C PHE A 110 18.07 -12.03 2.10
N PHE A 111 19.34 -11.94 1.68
CA PHE A 111 20.43 -12.69 2.32
C PHE A 111 20.71 -12.19 3.74
N LEU A 112 20.60 -10.88 3.99
CA LEU A 112 20.75 -10.33 5.35
C LEU A 112 19.65 -10.86 6.29
N LEU A 113 18.41 -10.93 5.83
CA LEU A 113 17.29 -11.51 6.61
C LEU A 113 17.49 -13.00 6.88
N LEU A 114 18.15 -13.73 5.98
CA LEU A 114 18.46 -15.14 6.17
C LEU A 114 19.55 -15.37 7.25
N LEU A 115 20.49 -14.42 7.37
CA LEU A 115 21.57 -14.45 8.36
C LEU A 115 21.11 -14.06 9.77
N LEU A 116 20.01 -13.29 9.89
CA LEU A 116 19.47 -12.89 11.17
C LEU A 116 18.93 -14.09 11.97
N PRO A 117 19.14 -14.12 13.31
CA PRO A 117 18.65 -15.20 14.15
C PRO A 117 17.12 -15.28 14.12
N ALA A 118 16.60 -16.50 14.14
CA ALA A 118 15.20 -16.82 14.42
C ALA A 118 15.12 -18.21 15.05
N ASP A 119 13.99 -18.53 15.66
CA ASP A 119 13.83 -19.72 16.49
C ASP A 119 14.04 -21.01 15.68
N ASN A 120 13.47 -21.06 14.48
CA ASN A 120 13.53 -22.23 13.60
C ASN A 120 14.03 -21.87 12.19
N TRP A 121 14.63 -22.84 11.50
CA TRP A 121 15.07 -22.67 10.10
C TRP A 121 13.89 -22.34 9.16
N SER A 122 12.72 -22.93 9.39
CA SER A 122 11.49 -22.65 8.65
C SER A 122 11.10 -21.17 8.75
N GLN A 123 11.22 -20.56 9.93
CA GLN A 123 10.92 -19.14 10.13
C GLN A 123 11.94 -18.23 9.45
N ARG A 124 13.23 -18.58 9.50
CA ARG A 124 14.30 -17.81 8.80
C ARG A 124 14.09 -17.80 7.30
N ALA A 125 13.84 -18.98 6.73
CA ALA A 125 13.56 -19.14 5.31
C ALA A 125 12.22 -18.47 4.94
N GLY A 126 11.19 -18.65 5.75
CA GLY A 126 9.87 -18.05 5.59
C GLY A 126 9.92 -16.53 5.54
N ARG A 127 10.49 -15.87 6.57
CA ARG A 127 10.64 -14.41 6.62
C ARG A 127 11.35 -13.86 5.40
N SER A 128 12.46 -14.49 5.00
CA SER A 128 13.26 -14.05 3.85
C SER A 128 12.50 -14.25 2.53
N LEU A 129 11.81 -15.38 2.35
CA LEU A 129 11.02 -15.66 1.15
C LEU A 129 9.82 -14.71 1.05
N PHE A 130 9.09 -14.51 2.15
CA PHE A 130 7.92 -13.63 2.17
C PHE A 130 8.29 -12.16 2.06
N PHE A 131 9.50 -11.76 2.45
CA PHE A 131 10.07 -10.47 2.06
C PHE A 131 10.12 -10.29 0.54
N LEU A 132 10.58 -11.29 -0.22
CA LEU A 132 10.56 -11.21 -1.68
C LEU A 132 9.14 -11.21 -2.24
N VAL A 133 8.20 -11.93 -1.61
CA VAL A 133 6.78 -11.93 -2.01
C VAL A 133 6.15 -10.55 -1.78
N GLY A 134 6.37 -9.94 -0.62
CA GLY A 134 5.88 -8.59 -0.32
C GLY A 134 6.48 -7.52 -1.23
N ALA A 135 7.79 -7.62 -1.49
CA ALA A 135 8.46 -6.76 -2.48
C ALA A 135 7.87 -6.95 -3.88
N LEU A 136 7.66 -8.19 -4.32
CA LEU A 136 7.06 -8.48 -5.62
C LEU A 136 5.63 -7.95 -5.73
N PHE A 137 4.80 -8.08 -4.69
CA PHE A 137 3.43 -7.61 -4.71
C PHE A 137 3.34 -6.08 -4.71
N SER A 138 4.22 -5.40 -3.93
CA SER A 138 4.35 -3.95 -3.96
C SER A 138 4.78 -3.45 -5.34
N ALA A 139 5.82 -4.07 -5.92
CA ALA A 139 6.29 -3.76 -7.27
C ALA A 139 5.22 -4.02 -8.33
N ALA A 140 4.49 -5.13 -8.23
CA ALA A 140 3.40 -5.47 -9.15
C ALA A 140 2.26 -4.46 -9.07
N THR A 141 1.89 -4.04 -7.87
CA THR A 141 0.83 -3.03 -7.66
C THR A 141 1.21 -1.69 -8.28
N GLY A 142 2.43 -1.20 -8.02
CA GLY A 142 2.95 0.02 -8.65
C GLY A 142 3.05 -0.10 -10.18
N TYR A 143 3.55 -1.22 -10.68
CA TYR A 143 3.72 -1.47 -12.12
C TYR A 143 2.38 -1.54 -12.88
N ILE A 144 1.42 -2.30 -12.34
CA ILE A 144 0.09 -2.43 -12.95
C ILE A 144 -0.66 -1.10 -12.87
N GLY A 145 -0.56 -0.41 -11.72
CA GLY A 145 -1.16 0.90 -11.52
C GLY A 145 -0.69 1.91 -12.55
N MET A 146 0.63 2.08 -12.71
CA MET A 146 1.19 2.95 -13.75
C MET A 146 0.74 2.55 -15.15
N ARG A 147 0.88 1.27 -15.53
CA ARG A 147 0.54 0.83 -16.89
C ARG A 147 -0.91 1.09 -17.24
N LEU A 148 -1.81 0.94 -16.27
CA LEU A 148 -3.20 1.28 -16.48
C LEU A 148 -3.42 2.79 -16.51
N ALA A 149 -2.76 3.55 -15.62
CA ALA A 149 -2.84 5.01 -15.57
C ALA A 149 -2.50 5.64 -16.92
N VAL A 150 -1.32 5.34 -17.47
CA VAL A 150 -0.87 5.87 -18.77
C VAL A 150 -1.90 5.60 -19.88
N ARG A 151 -2.45 4.38 -19.92
CA ARG A 151 -3.47 3.99 -20.92
C ARG A 151 -4.82 4.64 -20.65
N SER A 152 -5.13 4.95 -19.41
CA SER A 152 -6.39 5.57 -19.02
C SER A 152 -6.39 7.08 -19.25
N ASN A 153 -5.23 7.76 -19.13
CA ASN A 153 -5.11 9.21 -19.28
C ASN A 153 -5.64 9.67 -20.65
N VAL A 154 -5.20 8.99 -21.72
CA VAL A 154 -5.66 9.29 -23.08
C VAL A 154 -7.17 9.03 -23.27
N ARG A 155 -7.72 8.03 -22.57
CA ARG A 155 -9.15 7.68 -22.63
C ARG A 155 -10.02 8.67 -21.87
N VAL A 156 -9.53 9.17 -20.73
CA VAL A 156 -10.17 10.25 -19.97
C VAL A 156 -10.17 11.52 -20.79
N ALA A 157 -9.04 11.90 -21.38
CA ALA A 157 -8.93 13.05 -22.29
C ALA A 157 -9.86 12.90 -23.51
N ALA A 158 -9.93 11.70 -24.10
CA ALA A 158 -10.81 11.44 -25.24
C ALA A 158 -12.29 11.55 -24.88
N ALA A 159 -12.69 11.10 -23.69
CA ALA A 159 -14.04 11.28 -23.18
C ALA A 159 -14.35 12.76 -22.86
N ALA A 160 -13.39 13.49 -22.29
CA ALA A 160 -13.53 14.91 -21.96
C ALA A 160 -13.59 15.81 -23.20
N ARG A 161 -12.99 15.40 -24.33
CA ARG A 161 -13.05 16.13 -25.60
C ARG A 161 -14.49 16.37 -26.08
N GLU A 162 -15.44 15.50 -25.71
CA GLU A 162 -16.85 15.69 -26.02
C GLU A 162 -17.46 16.98 -25.41
N ALA A 163 -16.75 17.65 -24.49
CA ALA A 163 -17.13 18.96 -23.94
C ALA A 163 -16.89 20.12 -24.92
N THR A 164 -16.07 19.92 -25.95
CA THR A 164 -15.82 20.89 -27.03
C THR A 164 -16.20 20.24 -28.36
N PRO A 165 -17.51 20.18 -28.69
CA PRO A 165 -17.98 19.59 -29.94
C PRO A 165 -17.37 20.29 -31.16
N GLY A 166 -17.17 19.55 -32.24
CA GLY A 166 -16.72 20.13 -33.52
C GLY A 166 -17.80 21.01 -34.17
N GLU A 167 -17.42 21.78 -35.19
CA GLU A 167 -18.38 22.58 -35.96
C GLU A 167 -19.53 21.69 -36.50
N GLY A 168 -20.76 21.99 -36.09
CA GLY A 168 -21.97 21.27 -36.50
C GLY A 168 -22.39 20.11 -35.59
N GLU A 169 -21.62 19.77 -34.55
CA GLU A 169 -22.07 18.84 -33.51
C GLU A 169 -22.93 19.56 -32.46
N PRO A 170 -24.03 18.93 -31.98
CA PRO A 170 -24.84 19.52 -30.94
C PRO A 170 -24.03 19.64 -29.64
N GLU A 171 -24.21 20.77 -28.95
CA GLU A 171 -23.63 20.97 -27.62
C GLU A 171 -24.12 19.86 -26.68
N LYS A 172 -23.18 19.25 -25.97
CA LYS A 172 -23.46 18.17 -25.02
C LYS A 172 -23.51 18.76 -23.62
N ASP A 173 -24.39 18.20 -22.78
CA ASP A 173 -24.42 18.53 -21.37
C ASP A 173 -23.06 18.23 -20.71
N LEU A 174 -22.41 19.27 -20.22
CA LEU A 174 -21.10 19.21 -19.56
C LEU A 174 -21.12 18.31 -18.31
N THR A 175 -22.27 18.20 -17.64
CA THR A 175 -22.44 17.29 -16.49
C THR A 175 -22.31 15.84 -16.94
N THR A 176 -22.98 15.48 -18.03
CA THR A 176 -22.90 14.13 -18.61
C THR A 176 -21.51 13.81 -19.13
N VAL A 177 -20.83 14.76 -19.78
CA VAL A 177 -19.45 14.56 -20.28
C VAL A 177 -18.46 14.37 -19.11
N SER A 178 -18.51 15.25 -18.11
CA SER A 178 -17.64 15.16 -16.94
C SER A 178 -17.87 13.86 -16.15
N HIS A 179 -19.12 13.44 -15.95
CA HIS A 179 -19.44 12.15 -15.33
C HIS A 179 -18.84 10.97 -16.10
N ARG A 180 -18.85 11.00 -17.43
CA ARG A 180 -18.27 9.93 -18.25
C ARG A 180 -16.75 9.89 -18.12
N ALA A 181 -16.08 11.03 -18.22
CA ALA A 181 -14.62 11.11 -18.06
C ALA A 181 -14.19 10.72 -16.64
N MET A 182 -14.88 11.24 -15.63
CA MET A 182 -14.65 10.93 -14.21
C MET A 182 -14.89 9.45 -13.92
N LYS A 183 -15.91 8.82 -14.52
CA LYS A 183 -16.16 7.38 -14.34
C LYS A 183 -15.02 6.53 -14.85
N ILE A 184 -14.35 6.92 -15.94
CA ILE A 184 -13.15 6.21 -16.43
C ILE A 184 -12.01 6.38 -15.42
N ALA A 185 -11.72 7.61 -15.01
CA ALA A 185 -10.66 7.91 -14.04
C ALA A 185 -10.87 7.20 -12.69
N PHE A 186 -12.09 7.25 -12.15
CA PHE A 186 -12.45 6.60 -10.89
C PHE A 186 -12.33 5.08 -10.97
N ARG A 187 -12.70 4.47 -12.11
CA ARG A 187 -12.52 3.03 -12.32
C ARG A 187 -11.05 2.65 -12.42
N THR A 188 -10.19 3.48 -13.02
CA THR A 188 -8.74 3.29 -13.00
C THR A 188 -8.21 3.25 -11.57
N GLY A 189 -8.56 4.24 -10.74
CA GLY A 189 -8.18 4.25 -9.31
C GLY A 189 -8.73 3.05 -8.54
N GLY A 190 -9.98 2.66 -8.83
CA GLY A 190 -10.60 1.46 -8.27
C GLY A 190 -9.82 0.17 -8.59
N VAL A 191 -9.21 0.04 -9.77
CA VAL A 191 -8.35 -1.12 -10.08
C VAL A 191 -7.18 -1.19 -9.11
N VAL A 192 -6.49 -0.07 -8.88
CA VAL A 192 -5.34 -0.03 -7.97
C VAL A 192 -5.76 -0.45 -6.57
N GLY A 193 -6.85 0.11 -6.04
CA GLY A 193 -7.38 -0.27 -4.73
C GLY A 193 -7.74 -1.75 -4.62
N MET A 194 -8.41 -2.31 -5.62
CA MET A 194 -8.79 -3.74 -5.62
C MET A 194 -7.57 -4.68 -5.76
N ILE A 195 -6.52 -4.26 -6.49
CA ILE A 195 -5.25 -5.00 -6.55
C ILE A 195 -4.53 -4.93 -5.20
N THR A 196 -4.46 -3.75 -4.58
CA THR A 196 -3.81 -3.56 -3.28
C THR A 196 -4.43 -4.47 -2.22
N VAL A 197 -5.75 -4.42 -2.07
CA VAL A 197 -6.47 -5.26 -1.10
C VAL A 197 -6.36 -6.74 -1.48
N GLY A 198 -6.55 -7.08 -2.76
CA GLY A 198 -6.51 -8.46 -3.23
C GLY A 198 -5.14 -9.13 -3.02
N LEU A 199 -4.04 -8.46 -3.37
CA LEU A 199 -2.69 -9.00 -3.17
C LEU A 199 -2.29 -9.00 -1.68
N GLY A 200 -2.68 -7.98 -0.92
CA GLY A 200 -2.37 -7.89 0.51
C GLY A 200 -3.03 -8.99 1.32
N LEU A 201 -4.35 -9.17 1.14
CA LEU A 201 -5.11 -10.23 1.82
C LEU A 201 -4.69 -11.62 1.35
N LEU A 202 -4.45 -11.81 0.05
CA LEU A 202 -4.02 -13.11 -0.46
C LEU A 202 -2.65 -13.48 0.11
N GLY A 203 -1.71 -12.54 0.12
CA GLY A 203 -0.39 -12.73 0.72
C GLY A 203 -0.48 -13.09 2.20
N ALA A 204 -1.23 -12.30 2.98
CA ALA A 204 -1.40 -12.55 4.40
C ALA A 204 -2.09 -13.89 4.70
N SER A 205 -3.18 -14.19 4.00
CA SER A 205 -3.92 -15.45 4.16
C SER A 205 -3.06 -16.66 3.82
N CYS A 206 -2.24 -16.58 2.77
CA CYS A 206 -1.30 -17.65 2.43
C CYS A 206 -0.27 -17.89 3.54
N VAL A 207 0.27 -16.83 4.16
CA VAL A 207 1.21 -16.99 5.28
C VAL A 207 0.53 -17.64 6.48
N VAL A 208 -0.65 -17.15 6.86
CA VAL A 208 -1.40 -17.66 8.01
C VAL A 208 -1.76 -19.14 7.82
N LEU A 209 -2.22 -19.54 6.62
CA LEU A 209 -2.57 -20.93 6.34
C LEU A 209 -1.38 -21.90 6.35
N VAL A 210 -0.17 -21.42 6.02
CA VAL A 210 1.03 -22.27 5.93
C VAL A 210 1.82 -22.30 7.25
N TYR A 211 1.93 -21.16 7.94
CA TYR A 211 2.80 -21.01 9.12
C TYR A 211 2.05 -20.93 10.46
N ALA A 212 0.73 -20.76 10.45
CA ALA A 212 -0.11 -20.78 11.65
C ALA A 212 0.44 -19.87 12.77
N ALA A 213 0.79 -20.44 13.93
CA ALA A 213 1.42 -19.73 15.06
C ALA A 213 2.62 -18.86 14.67
N ASP A 214 3.41 -19.30 13.68
CA ASP A 214 4.63 -18.63 13.27
C ASP A 214 4.36 -17.54 12.20
N ALA A 215 3.11 -17.39 11.76
CA ALA A 215 2.73 -16.45 10.71
C ALA A 215 3.14 -15.00 10.98
N PRO A 216 2.98 -14.43 12.20
CA PRO A 216 3.35 -13.03 12.43
C PRO A 216 4.85 -12.74 12.20
N LYS A 217 5.73 -13.65 12.61
CA LYS A 217 7.19 -13.53 12.39
C LYS A 217 7.57 -13.61 10.91
N VAL A 218 6.84 -14.40 10.13
CA VAL A 218 7.03 -14.50 8.67
C VAL A 218 6.47 -13.26 7.96
N LEU A 219 5.33 -12.76 8.44
CA LEU A 219 4.65 -11.57 7.92
C LEU A 219 5.44 -10.28 8.13
N GLU A 220 6.27 -10.18 9.17
CA GLU A 220 7.25 -9.09 9.30
C GLU A 220 8.11 -8.95 8.04
N GLY A 221 8.55 -10.08 7.48
CA GLY A 221 9.28 -10.10 6.21
C GLY A 221 8.45 -9.53 5.07
N PHE A 222 7.19 -9.98 4.94
CA PHE A 222 6.25 -9.49 3.93
C PHE A 222 6.05 -7.97 3.99
N GLY A 223 5.77 -7.43 5.17
CA GLY A 223 5.63 -5.98 5.39
C GLY A 223 6.92 -5.22 5.07
N LEU A 224 8.06 -5.72 5.54
CA LEU A 224 9.37 -5.12 5.25
C LEU A 224 9.69 -5.09 3.75
N GLY A 225 9.35 -6.15 3.03
CA GLY A 225 9.53 -6.23 1.57
C GLY A 225 8.66 -5.23 0.83
N ALA A 226 7.39 -5.12 1.24
CA ALA A 226 6.46 -4.13 0.69
C ALA A 226 6.99 -2.70 0.92
N ALA A 227 7.48 -2.42 2.13
CA ALA A 227 8.03 -1.13 2.52
C ALA A 227 9.29 -0.73 1.77
N LEU A 228 10.23 -1.67 1.57
CA LEU A 228 11.45 -1.39 0.81
C LEU A 228 11.11 -0.91 -0.60
N ILE A 229 10.23 -1.61 -1.31
CA ILE A 229 9.86 -1.24 -2.68
C ILE A 229 9.08 0.08 -2.69
N ALA A 230 8.10 0.24 -1.81
CA ALA A 230 7.28 1.45 -1.74
C ALA A 230 8.15 2.70 -1.50
N MET A 231 9.10 2.62 -0.56
CA MET A 231 10.04 3.72 -0.29
C MET A 231 10.79 4.14 -1.54
N PHE A 232 11.43 3.19 -2.25
CA PHE A 232 12.20 3.53 -3.46
C PHE A 232 11.31 4.02 -4.60
N MET A 233 10.13 3.43 -4.80
CA MET A 233 9.19 3.84 -5.84
C MET A 233 8.67 5.26 -5.59
N ARG A 234 8.28 5.56 -4.36
CA ARG A 234 7.76 6.88 -3.97
C ARG A 234 8.84 7.96 -4.00
N VAL A 235 10.00 7.72 -3.39
CA VAL A 235 11.09 8.71 -3.35
C VAL A 235 11.67 8.93 -4.75
N GLY A 236 12.00 7.84 -5.46
CA GLY A 236 12.56 7.94 -6.80
C GLY A 236 11.59 8.61 -7.77
N GLY A 237 10.35 8.14 -7.81
CA GLY A 237 9.31 8.69 -8.69
C GLY A 237 8.98 10.13 -8.33
N GLY A 238 8.89 10.45 -7.03
CA GLY A 238 8.66 11.79 -6.49
C GLY A 238 9.73 12.80 -6.89
N ILE A 239 11.01 12.41 -6.83
CA ILE A 239 12.12 13.26 -7.30
C ILE A 239 12.00 13.50 -8.80
N PHE A 240 11.67 12.47 -9.58
CA PHE A 240 11.54 12.58 -11.03
C PHE A 240 10.38 13.51 -11.43
N THR A 241 9.16 13.29 -10.90
CA THR A 241 8.00 14.15 -11.19
C THR A 241 8.27 15.58 -10.77
N LYS A 242 8.69 15.83 -9.52
CA LYS A 242 8.82 17.22 -9.04
C LYS A 242 9.97 17.99 -9.66
N ALA A 243 11.03 17.32 -10.10
CA ALA A 243 12.07 17.98 -10.90
C ALA A 243 11.55 18.39 -12.29
N ALA A 244 10.69 17.57 -12.92
CA ALA A 244 10.13 17.86 -14.23
C ALA A 244 9.02 18.93 -14.16
N ASP A 245 8.06 18.77 -13.25
CA ASP A 245 6.94 19.66 -12.94
C ASP A 245 7.46 21.10 -12.67
N VAL A 246 8.33 21.27 -11.67
CA VAL A 246 8.89 22.59 -11.33
C VAL A 246 9.69 23.19 -12.48
N GLY A 247 10.44 22.37 -13.22
CA GLY A 247 11.21 22.84 -14.37
C GLY A 247 10.33 23.30 -15.54
N ALA A 248 9.26 22.55 -15.83
CA ALA A 248 8.30 22.84 -16.88
C ALA A 248 7.53 24.13 -16.55
N ASP A 249 7.04 24.23 -15.32
CA ASP A 249 6.19 25.33 -14.89
C ASP A 249 6.93 26.66 -14.75
N LEU A 250 8.12 26.67 -14.15
CA LEU A 250 8.86 27.91 -13.96
C LEU A 250 9.29 28.50 -15.31
N VAL A 251 9.89 27.70 -16.18
CA VAL A 251 10.36 28.21 -17.48
C VAL A 251 9.18 28.51 -18.41
N GLY A 252 8.16 27.65 -18.42
CA GLY A 252 6.98 27.83 -19.28
C GLY A 252 6.11 29.01 -18.84
N LYS A 253 5.54 28.92 -17.64
CA LYS A 253 4.54 29.88 -17.15
C LYS A 253 5.16 31.21 -16.73
N VAL A 254 6.29 31.18 -16.01
CA VAL A 254 6.85 32.38 -15.38
C VAL A 254 7.82 33.13 -16.29
N GLU A 255 8.73 32.44 -16.97
CA GLU A 255 9.74 33.09 -17.81
C GLU A 255 9.24 33.37 -19.23
N GLN A 256 8.60 32.41 -19.87
CA GLN A 256 8.18 32.52 -21.28
C GLN A 256 6.71 32.94 -21.45
N GLY A 257 5.90 32.89 -20.40
CA GLY A 257 4.48 33.25 -20.44
C GLY A 257 3.64 32.35 -21.36
N ILE A 258 4.08 31.11 -21.58
CA ILE A 258 3.31 30.11 -22.35
C ILE A 258 2.37 29.33 -21.40
N PRO A 259 1.27 28.76 -21.93
CA PRO A 259 0.36 27.93 -21.13
C PRO A 259 1.05 26.73 -20.47
N GLU A 260 0.41 26.20 -19.43
CA GLU A 260 0.70 24.89 -18.84
C GLU A 260 0.59 23.78 -19.88
N ASP A 261 1.42 22.74 -19.77
CA ASP A 261 1.44 21.59 -20.69
C ASP A 261 1.60 21.96 -22.18
N ASP A 262 2.17 23.13 -22.48
CA ASP A 262 2.33 23.57 -23.86
C ASP A 262 3.34 22.67 -24.61
N PRO A 263 2.99 22.15 -25.80
CA PRO A 263 3.85 21.22 -26.55
C PRO A 263 5.20 21.82 -27.00
N ARG A 264 5.38 23.14 -26.92
CA ARG A 264 6.66 23.82 -27.19
C ARG A 264 7.64 23.68 -26.03
N ASN A 265 7.16 23.36 -24.83
CA ASN A 265 8.00 23.16 -23.66
C ASN A 265 8.51 21.72 -23.62
N ALA A 266 9.83 21.55 -23.74
CA ALA A 266 10.49 20.24 -23.79
C ALA A 266 10.32 19.41 -22.51
N ALA A 267 9.99 20.03 -21.37
CA ALA A 267 9.84 19.35 -20.09
C ALA A 267 8.47 18.66 -19.91
N THR A 268 7.47 18.99 -20.73
CA THR A 268 6.07 18.51 -20.57
C THR A 268 5.92 16.99 -20.66
N ILE A 269 6.67 16.33 -21.56
CA ILE A 269 6.66 14.86 -21.63
C ILE A 269 7.27 14.26 -20.35
N ALA A 270 8.34 14.86 -19.81
CA ALA A 270 8.97 14.36 -18.59
C ALA A 270 8.04 14.55 -17.39
N ASP A 271 7.30 15.66 -17.35
CA ASP A 271 6.30 15.95 -16.33
C ASP A 271 5.17 14.90 -16.33
N ASN A 272 4.55 14.70 -17.49
CA ASN A 272 3.49 13.70 -17.69
C ASN A 272 4.00 12.25 -17.45
N VAL A 273 5.26 11.95 -17.76
CA VAL A 273 5.89 10.68 -17.36
C VAL A 273 6.01 10.61 -15.84
N GLY A 274 6.44 11.71 -15.22
CA GLY A 274 6.52 11.95 -13.78
C GLY A 274 5.25 11.57 -13.04
N ASP A 275 4.11 12.09 -13.47
CA ASP A 275 2.81 11.80 -12.85
C ASP A 275 2.49 10.30 -12.82
N ASN A 276 2.90 9.58 -13.86
CA ASN A 276 2.67 8.13 -13.93
C ASN A 276 3.66 7.34 -13.07
N VAL A 277 4.92 7.78 -12.96
CA VAL A 277 5.96 7.05 -12.20
C VAL A 277 5.98 7.39 -10.71
N GLY A 278 5.73 8.65 -10.35
CA GLY A 278 5.65 9.12 -8.97
C GLY A 278 4.24 8.98 -8.43
N ASP A 279 3.33 9.78 -8.97
CA ASP A 279 2.00 9.96 -8.38
C ASP A 279 1.11 8.74 -8.56
N CYS A 280 1.29 7.96 -9.63
CA CYS A 280 0.56 6.69 -9.80
C CYS A 280 1.34 5.49 -9.25
N ALA A 281 2.53 5.18 -9.78
CA ALA A 281 3.26 3.96 -9.40
C ALA A 281 3.73 4.00 -7.94
N GLY A 282 4.32 5.14 -7.52
CA GLY A 282 4.79 5.37 -6.17
C GLY A 282 3.64 5.33 -5.15
N MET A 283 2.55 6.04 -5.41
CA MET A 283 1.36 6.04 -4.53
C MET A 283 0.72 4.64 -4.45
N ALA A 284 0.62 3.91 -5.56
CA ALA A 284 0.05 2.56 -5.56
C ALA A 284 0.88 1.59 -4.71
N ALA A 285 2.21 1.66 -4.79
CA ALA A 285 3.10 0.85 -3.95
C ALA A 285 3.04 1.27 -2.47
N ASP A 286 2.95 2.57 -2.20
CA ASP A 286 2.80 3.16 -0.86
C ASP A 286 1.50 2.72 -0.17
N LEU A 287 0.37 2.77 -0.89
CA LEU A 287 -0.90 2.26 -0.38
C LEU A 287 -0.85 0.76 -0.07
N PHE A 288 -0.15 -0.02 -0.89
CA PHE A 288 0.05 -1.45 -0.63
C PHE A 288 0.90 -1.69 0.61
N GLU A 289 2.01 -0.95 0.76
CA GLU A 289 2.84 -0.97 1.96
C GLU A 289 2.01 -0.67 3.20
N SER A 290 1.27 0.43 3.21
CA SER A 290 0.53 0.87 4.39
C SER A 290 -0.56 -0.13 4.74
N TYR A 291 -1.22 -0.70 3.74
CA TYR A 291 -2.19 -1.77 3.94
C TYR A 291 -1.55 -3.04 4.53
N ALA A 292 -0.45 -3.51 3.93
CA ALA A 292 0.26 -4.70 4.36
C ALA A 292 0.82 -4.54 5.78
N VAL A 293 1.53 -3.46 6.07
CA VAL A 293 2.14 -3.21 7.38
C VAL A 293 1.08 -3.04 8.46
N THR A 294 -0.03 -2.35 8.17
CA THR A 294 -1.14 -2.22 9.13
C THR A 294 -1.76 -3.58 9.44
N LEU A 295 -2.00 -4.41 8.42
CA LEU A 295 -2.53 -5.75 8.59
C LEU A 295 -1.58 -6.64 9.41
N VAL A 296 -0.28 -6.61 9.11
CA VAL A 296 0.74 -7.36 9.85
C VAL A 296 0.82 -6.90 11.30
N ALA A 297 0.84 -5.59 11.55
CA ALA A 297 0.85 -5.04 12.90
C ALA A 297 -0.39 -5.47 13.70
N ALA A 298 -1.57 -5.42 13.06
CA ALA A 298 -2.81 -5.84 13.69
C ALA A 298 -2.83 -7.34 14.01
N LEU A 299 -2.26 -8.19 13.14
CA LEU A 299 -2.12 -9.63 13.39
C LEU A 299 -1.15 -9.94 14.54
N ILE A 300 -0.01 -9.24 14.61
CA ILE A 300 0.96 -9.39 15.71
C ILE A 300 0.30 -9.02 17.05
N LEU A 301 -0.37 -7.85 17.10
CA LEU A 301 -1.06 -7.39 18.31
C LEU A 301 -2.25 -8.29 18.66
N GLY A 302 -3.01 -8.72 17.66
CA GLY A 302 -4.14 -9.62 17.81
C GLY A 302 -3.71 -10.94 18.42
N MET A 303 -2.65 -11.56 17.89
CA MET A 303 -2.11 -12.80 18.44
C MET A 303 -1.62 -12.62 19.89
N ALA A 304 -0.94 -11.52 20.19
CA ALA A 304 -0.45 -11.24 21.54
C ALA A 304 -1.59 -11.01 22.56
N ALA A 305 -2.71 -10.42 22.13
CA ALA A 305 -3.83 -10.09 23.01
C ALA A 305 -4.90 -11.18 23.13
N PHE A 306 -5.20 -11.88 22.03
CA PHE A 306 -6.35 -12.79 21.90
C PHE A 306 -5.97 -14.21 21.46
N GLY A 307 -4.67 -14.53 21.34
CA GLY A 307 -4.21 -15.84 20.91
C GLY A 307 -4.68 -16.20 19.50
N ASP A 308 -5.17 -17.42 19.31
CA ASP A 308 -5.56 -17.95 17.99
C ASP A 308 -6.66 -17.12 17.31
N SER A 309 -7.64 -16.63 18.07
CA SER A 309 -8.72 -15.78 17.54
C SER A 309 -8.20 -14.45 17.00
N GLY A 310 -7.05 -13.97 17.50
CA GLY A 310 -6.40 -12.75 17.06
C GLY A 310 -5.70 -12.86 15.70
N LEU A 311 -5.47 -14.08 15.20
CA LEU A 311 -4.89 -14.32 13.87
C LEU A 311 -5.90 -14.20 12.72
N ALA A 312 -7.20 -14.25 13.01
CA ALA A 312 -8.27 -14.24 12.01
C ALA A 312 -9.17 -12.99 12.06
N PHE A 313 -9.09 -12.20 13.14
CA PHE A 313 -9.96 -11.05 13.38
C PHE A 313 -9.59 -9.78 12.58
N PRO A 314 -8.31 -9.38 12.45
CA PRO A 314 -7.90 -8.23 11.63
C PRO A 314 -8.02 -8.47 10.13
#